data_AF-A0A143XQE9-F1
#
_entry.id   AF-A0A143XQE9-F1
#
_cell.length_a   1.000
_cell.length_b   1.000
_cell.length_c   1.000
_cell.angle_alpha   90.00
_cell.angle_beta   90.00
_cell.angle_gamma   90.00
#
_symmetry.space_group_name_H-M   'P 1'
#
loop_
_entity.id
_entity.type
_entity.pdbx_description
1 polymer ?
#
loop_
_entity_poly.entity_id
_entity_poly.type
_entity_poly.pdbx_seq_one_letter_code
_entity_poly.pdbx_strand_id
1 'polypeptide(L)'
;MKKYISLFLCFICILALVACEKKADPITLPQIDDITSVDITVGENKVNHTDKAWISEIISDISSSEPTSKESIQDTPQVENYIKIDFQFKTGTSILYVYEDSSKYYIEQPYQGIYKTDSQLFKRLQETN
;
A
#
# COMPACT_ATOMS: atom_id res chain seq x y z
N MET A 1 -29.62 -29.07 29.58
CA MET A 1 -29.01 -28.99 28.23
C MET A 1 -29.47 -27.78 27.43
N LYS A 2 -30.78 -27.54 27.21
CA LYS A 2 -31.29 -26.37 26.44
C LYS A 2 -30.81 -24.99 26.91
N LYS A 3 -30.63 -24.77 28.23
CA LYS A 3 -30.14 -23.51 28.81
C LYS A 3 -28.66 -23.22 28.48
N TYR A 4 -27.83 -24.26 28.40
CA TYR A 4 -26.43 -24.14 28.02
C TYR A 4 -26.26 -24.00 26.51
N ILE A 5 -27.14 -24.62 25.71
CA ILE A 5 -27.18 -24.45 24.25
C ILE A 5 -27.51 -22.99 23.89
N SER A 6 -28.49 -22.39 24.57
CA SER A 6 -28.82 -20.97 24.39
C SER A 6 -27.68 -20.04 24.78
N LEU A 7 -27.01 -20.33 25.91
CA LEU A 7 -25.86 -19.56 26.38
C LEU A 7 -24.65 -19.67 25.44
N PHE A 8 -24.40 -20.87 24.90
CA PHE A 8 -23.32 -21.13 23.94
C PHE A 8 -23.59 -20.44 22.60
N LEU A 9 -24.83 -20.45 22.13
CA LEU A 9 -25.26 -19.74 20.91
C LEU A 9 -25.10 -18.22 21.06
N CYS A 10 -25.45 -17.68 22.23
CA CYS A 10 -25.26 -16.26 22.54
C CYS A 10 -23.78 -15.89 22.57
N PHE A 11 -22.90 -16.76 23.11
CA PHE A 11 -21.46 -16.54 23.16
C PHE A 11 -20.82 -16.53 21.76
N ILE A 12 -21.24 -17.42 20.87
CA ILE A 12 -20.81 -17.43 19.44
C ILE A 12 -21.23 -16.12 18.74
N CYS A 13 -22.45 -15.64 18.98
CA CYS A 13 -22.91 -14.37 18.42
C CYS A 13 -22.10 -13.16 18.91
N ILE A 14 -21.70 -13.14 20.19
CA ILE A 14 -20.85 -12.06 20.74
C ILE A 14 -19.44 -12.11 20.13
N LEU A 15 -18.86 -13.30 19.97
CA LEU A 15 -17.55 -13.46 19.33
C LEU A 15 -17.55 -13.03 17.85
N ALA A 16 -18.66 -13.22 17.13
CA ALA A 16 -18.81 -12.78 15.74
C ALA A 16 -18.87 -11.24 15.58
N LEU A 17 -19.20 -10.48 16.64
CA LEU A 17 -19.33 -9.02 16.60
C LEU A 17 -18.01 -8.27 16.84
N VAL A 18 -16.96 -8.94 17.33
CA VAL A 18 -15.68 -8.31 17.70
C VAL A 18 -14.65 -8.31 16.55
N ALA A 19 -14.97 -8.91 15.40
CA ALA A 19 -14.02 -9.08 14.29
C ALA A 19 -13.94 -7.90 13.32
N CYS A 20 -14.51 -6.72 13.66
CA CYS A 20 -14.42 -5.54 12.80
C CYS A 20 -13.05 -4.87 13.01
N GLU A 21 -12.05 -5.35 12.27
CA GLU A 21 -10.71 -4.77 12.28
C GLU A 21 -10.73 -3.43 11.54
N LYS A 22 -10.31 -2.35 12.20
CA LYS A 22 -10.23 -1.02 11.58
C LYS A 22 -9.11 -1.04 10.53
N LYS A 23 -9.47 -0.77 9.28
CA LYS A 23 -8.51 -0.62 8.17
C LYS A 23 -8.03 0.83 8.07
N ALA A 24 -6.91 1.02 7.40
CA ALA A 24 -6.44 2.34 6.97
C ALA A 24 -7.47 3.03 6.06
N ASP A 25 -7.40 4.35 6.01
CA ASP A 25 -8.14 5.12 5.01
C ASP A 25 -7.60 4.79 3.60
N PRO A 26 -8.42 4.96 2.53
CA PRO A 26 -7.97 4.75 1.17
C PRO A 26 -6.66 5.48 0.85
N ILE A 27 -5.84 4.88 -0.02
CA ILE A 27 -4.53 5.43 -0.37
C ILE A 27 -4.68 6.85 -0.93
N THR A 28 -3.86 7.77 -0.43
CA THR A 28 -3.89 9.17 -0.88
C THR A 28 -2.84 9.37 -1.97
N LEU A 29 -3.30 9.63 -3.19
CA LEU A 29 -2.45 9.83 -4.36
C LEU A 29 -2.46 11.28 -4.85
N PRO A 30 -1.33 11.79 -5.35
CA PRO A 30 -1.29 13.10 -5.97
C PRO A 30 -2.10 13.14 -7.28
N GLN A 31 -2.52 14.34 -7.67
CA GLN A 31 -3.10 14.56 -8.99
C GLN A 31 -2.01 14.47 -10.06
N ILE A 32 -2.32 13.81 -11.18
CA ILE A 32 -1.34 13.57 -12.27
C ILE A 32 -0.75 14.87 -12.81
N ASP A 33 -1.54 15.93 -12.88
CA ASP A 33 -1.12 17.24 -13.39
C ASP A 33 -0.11 17.94 -12.48
N ASP A 34 -0.11 17.63 -11.17
CA ASP A 34 0.81 18.22 -10.21
C ASP A 34 2.19 17.55 -10.23
N ILE A 35 2.28 16.32 -10.73
CA ILE A 35 3.50 15.52 -10.78
C ILE A 35 4.42 16.01 -11.89
N THR A 36 5.64 16.39 -11.57
CA THR A 36 6.67 16.75 -12.56
C THR A 36 7.41 15.54 -13.09
N SER A 37 7.69 14.57 -12.22
CA SER A 37 8.30 13.28 -12.58
C SER A 37 8.10 12.26 -11.46
N VAL A 38 8.39 11.00 -11.74
CA VAL A 38 8.39 9.92 -10.76
C VAL A 38 9.77 9.29 -10.75
N ASP A 39 10.41 9.24 -9.59
CA ASP A 39 11.63 8.46 -9.42
C ASP A 39 11.30 7.08 -8.85
N ILE A 40 11.83 6.04 -9.46
CA ILE A 40 11.78 4.66 -8.98
C ILE A 40 13.18 4.28 -8.50
N THR A 41 13.30 3.93 -7.23
CA THR A 41 14.58 3.47 -6.63
C THR A 41 14.46 2.02 -6.19
N VAL A 42 15.35 1.16 -6.69
CA VAL A 42 15.48 -0.25 -6.31
C VAL A 42 16.92 -0.53 -5.94
N GLY A 43 17.17 -0.76 -4.64
CA GLY A 43 18.54 -0.81 -4.11
C GLY A 43 19.27 0.51 -4.37
N GLU A 44 20.39 0.44 -5.09
CA GLU A 44 21.20 1.62 -5.47
C GLU A 44 20.78 2.23 -6.82
N ASN A 45 19.96 1.54 -7.60
CA ASN A 45 19.55 2.00 -8.92
C ASN A 45 18.35 2.93 -8.82
N LYS A 46 18.42 4.05 -9.55
CA LYS A 46 17.37 5.07 -9.60
C LYS A 46 17.06 5.44 -11.05
N VAL A 47 15.81 5.28 -11.45
CA VAL A 47 15.30 5.69 -12.78
C VAL A 47 14.25 6.78 -12.63
N ASN A 48 14.33 7.80 -13.49
CA ASN A 48 13.38 8.91 -13.52
C ASN A 48 12.43 8.77 -14.71
N HIS A 49 11.13 8.99 -14.46
CA HIS A 49 10.07 8.96 -15.46
C HIS A 49 9.36 10.30 -15.54
N THR A 50 9.32 10.86 -16.76
CA THR A 50 8.56 12.08 -17.07
C THR A 50 7.38 11.80 -18.01
N ASP A 51 7.25 10.57 -18.51
CA ASP A 51 6.16 10.18 -19.41
C ASP A 51 4.82 10.15 -18.65
N LYS A 52 3.89 11.02 -19.05
CA LYS A 52 2.61 11.17 -18.39
C LYS A 52 1.69 9.97 -18.55
N ALA A 53 1.75 9.25 -19.67
CA ALA A 53 0.96 8.04 -19.87
C ALA A 53 1.44 6.94 -18.92
N TRP A 54 2.76 6.74 -18.85
CA TRP A 54 3.36 5.79 -17.90
C TRP A 54 3.04 6.15 -16.44
N ILE A 55 3.16 7.42 -16.06
CA ILE A 55 2.82 7.89 -14.71
C ILE A 55 1.34 7.63 -14.39
N SER A 56 0.45 7.87 -15.35
CA SER A 56 -0.98 7.62 -15.21
C SER A 56 -1.28 6.13 -14.99
N GLU A 57 -0.58 5.24 -15.69
CA GLU A 57 -0.72 3.80 -15.50
C GLU A 57 -0.27 3.38 -14.09
N ILE A 58 0.89 3.85 -13.62
CA ILE A 58 1.38 3.56 -12.26
C ILE A 58 0.40 4.05 -11.20
N ILE A 59 -0.15 5.26 -11.34
CA ILE A 59 -1.17 5.77 -10.41
C ILE A 59 -2.43 4.91 -10.43
N SER A 60 -2.87 4.48 -11.62
CA SER A 60 -4.02 3.58 -11.75
C SER A 60 -3.76 2.26 -11.01
N ASP A 61 -2.59 1.64 -11.20
CA ASP A 61 -2.23 0.40 -10.52
C ASP A 61 -2.21 0.56 -9.00
N ILE A 62 -1.61 1.65 -8.49
CA ILE A 62 -1.55 1.94 -7.06
C ILE A 62 -2.96 2.19 -6.48
N SER A 63 -3.83 2.88 -7.23
CA SER A 63 -5.19 3.21 -6.79
C SER A 63 -6.08 1.98 -6.58
N SER A 64 -5.74 0.84 -7.19
CA SER A 64 -6.45 -0.43 -7.04
C SER A 64 -6.14 -1.16 -5.72
N SER A 65 -5.20 -0.65 -4.93
CA SER A 65 -4.78 -1.29 -3.68
C SER A 65 -5.85 -1.27 -2.59
N GLU A 66 -5.87 -2.32 -1.77
CA GLU A 66 -6.84 -2.48 -0.69
C GLU A 66 -6.22 -2.05 0.65
N PRO A 67 -6.87 -1.17 1.44
CA PRO A 67 -6.36 -0.84 2.76
C PRO A 67 -6.33 -2.06 3.67
N THR A 68 -5.25 -2.18 4.44
CA THR A 68 -5.11 -3.19 5.48
C THR A 68 -5.31 -2.58 6.86
N SER A 69 -5.34 -3.42 7.89
CA SER A 69 -5.32 -3.02 9.29
C SER A 69 -3.92 -2.80 9.86
N LYS A 70 -2.86 -3.04 9.07
CA LYS A 70 -1.49 -2.82 9.51
C LYS A 70 -1.22 -1.31 9.58
N GLU A 71 -0.61 -0.87 10.65
CA GLU A 71 -0.20 0.53 10.83
C GLU A 71 1.16 0.79 10.17
N SER A 72 1.29 1.96 9.56
CA SER A 72 2.56 2.49 9.05
C SER A 72 3.03 3.56 10.03
N ILE A 73 4.01 3.26 10.89
CA ILE A 73 4.44 4.15 12.00
C ILE A 73 5.90 4.58 11.87
N GLN A 74 6.44 4.52 10.66
CA GLN A 74 7.87 4.63 10.37
C GLN A 74 8.10 5.32 9.01
N ASP A 75 9.30 5.86 8.83
CA ASP A 75 9.68 6.56 7.59
C ASP A 75 9.96 5.59 6.41
N THR A 76 10.32 4.35 6.71
CA THR A 76 10.66 3.29 5.74
C THR A 76 10.17 1.92 6.21
N PRO A 77 9.75 1.03 5.29
CA PRO A 77 9.37 -0.34 5.63
C PRO A 77 10.43 -1.11 6.41
N GLN A 78 10.01 -1.98 7.34
CA GLN A 78 10.89 -2.91 8.07
C GLN A 78 11.05 -4.23 7.32
N VAL A 79 11.42 -4.12 6.04
CA VAL A 79 11.72 -5.26 5.17
C VAL A 79 13.08 -5.05 4.50
N GLU A 80 13.74 -6.14 4.16
CA GLU A 80 15.08 -6.10 3.56
C GLU A 80 15.08 -5.42 2.18
N ASN A 81 14.08 -5.74 1.35
CA ASN A 81 13.99 -5.26 -0.02
C ASN A 81 12.66 -4.53 -0.24
N TYR A 82 12.75 -3.31 -0.74
CA TYR A 82 11.60 -2.51 -1.15
C TYR A 82 11.97 -1.65 -2.36
N ILE A 83 10.93 -1.25 -3.10
CA ILE A 83 11.01 -0.26 -4.15
C ILE A 83 10.51 1.06 -3.56
N LYS A 84 11.28 2.13 -3.71
CA LYS A 84 10.85 3.48 -3.32
C LYS A 84 10.34 4.24 -4.54
N ILE A 85 9.17 4.84 -4.41
CA ILE A 85 8.54 5.70 -5.41
C ILE A 85 8.53 7.12 -4.85
N ASP A 86 9.24 8.04 -5.50
CA ASP A 86 9.17 9.46 -5.19
C ASP A 86 8.36 10.19 -6.29
N PHE A 87 7.16 10.67 -5.95
CA PHE A 87 6.41 11.59 -6.79
C PHE A 87 6.97 12.99 -6.61
N GLN A 88 7.65 13.49 -7.63
CA GLN A 88 8.22 14.84 -7.62
C GLN A 88 7.15 15.85 -8.02
N PHE A 89 7.09 16.97 -7.31
CA PHE A 89 6.24 18.10 -7.64
C PHE A 89 7.08 19.33 -7.97
N LYS A 90 6.45 20.45 -8.33
CA LYS A 90 7.16 21.74 -8.42
C LYS A 90 7.82 22.13 -7.09
N THR A 91 7.15 21.80 -5.99
CA THR A 91 7.61 22.06 -4.63
C THR A 91 7.29 20.85 -3.76
N GLY A 92 8.33 20.14 -3.30
CA GLY A 92 8.19 18.97 -2.45
C GLY A 92 8.03 17.65 -3.21
N THR A 93 7.86 16.59 -2.44
CA THR A 93 7.83 15.19 -2.90
C THR A 93 6.84 14.41 -2.04
N SER A 94 6.17 13.42 -2.61
CA SER A 94 5.42 12.39 -1.88
C SER A 94 6.08 11.03 -2.08
N ILE A 95 6.10 10.21 -1.05
CA ILE A 95 6.84 8.95 -1.02
C ILE A 95 5.87 7.80 -0.80
N LEU A 96 6.04 6.74 -1.59
CA LEU A 96 5.46 5.41 -1.34
C LEU A 96 6.55 4.35 -1.41
N TYR A 97 6.33 3.24 -0.71
CA TYR A 97 7.16 2.05 -0.81
C TYR A 97 6.35 0.86 -1.30
N VAL A 98 6.92 0.03 -2.16
CA VAL A 98 6.30 -1.21 -2.65
C VAL A 98 7.22 -2.38 -2.32
N TYR A 99 6.69 -3.42 -1.68
CA TYR A 99 7.49 -4.57 -1.28
C TYR A 99 6.71 -5.88 -1.28
N GLU A 100 7.46 -6.98 -1.32
CA GLU A 100 6.94 -8.32 -1.04
C GLU A 100 7.23 -8.66 0.43
N ASP A 101 6.19 -9.13 1.14
CA ASP A 101 6.31 -9.73 2.47
C ASP A 101 5.46 -11.01 2.49
N SER A 102 6.11 -12.14 2.80
CA SER A 102 5.45 -13.43 2.95
C SER A 102 4.58 -13.81 1.73
N SER A 103 5.15 -13.64 0.52
CA SER A 103 4.49 -13.90 -0.77
C SER A 103 3.24 -13.06 -1.06
N LYS A 104 3.10 -11.92 -0.38
CA LYS A 104 2.07 -10.91 -0.64
C LYS A 104 2.75 -9.59 -0.95
N TYR A 105 2.08 -8.76 -1.72
CA TYR A 105 2.59 -7.46 -2.16
C TYR A 105 1.88 -6.34 -1.43
N TYR A 106 2.66 -5.36 -1.00
CA TYR A 106 2.19 -4.25 -0.20
C TYR A 106 2.68 -2.92 -0.76
N ILE A 107 1.88 -1.89 -0.54
CA ILE A 107 2.24 -0.48 -0.70
C ILE A 107 2.19 0.14 0.69
N GLU A 108 3.24 0.85 1.10
CA GLU A 108 3.29 1.53 2.39
C GLU A 108 3.46 3.03 2.16
N GLN A 109 2.51 3.78 2.73
CA GLN A 109 2.56 5.23 2.79
C GLN A 109 2.94 5.63 4.24
N PRO A 110 4.11 6.24 4.46
CA PRO A 110 4.63 6.54 5.82
C PRO A 110 3.68 7.36 6.68
N TYR A 111 3.20 6.80 7.80
CA TYR A 111 2.23 7.45 8.71
C TYR A 111 0.79 7.55 8.20
N GLN A 112 0.44 6.92 7.06
CA GLN A 112 -0.96 6.85 6.58
C GLN A 112 -1.49 5.42 6.58
N GLY A 113 -0.73 4.45 6.06
CA GLY A 113 -1.20 3.07 6.05
C GLY A 113 -0.40 2.13 5.18
N ILE A 114 -0.75 0.85 5.32
CA ILE A 114 -0.24 -0.23 4.49
C ILE A 114 -1.41 -0.81 3.71
N TYR A 115 -1.20 -0.97 2.41
CA TYR A 115 -2.19 -1.37 1.43
C TYR A 115 -1.73 -2.65 0.76
N LYS A 116 -2.65 -3.57 0.50
CA LYS A 116 -2.38 -4.79 -0.24
C LYS A 116 -2.55 -4.51 -1.73
N THR A 117 -1.62 -4.98 -2.55
CA THR A 117 -1.68 -4.90 -4.01
C THR A 117 -1.39 -6.27 -4.63
N ASP A 118 -1.45 -6.37 -5.95
CA ASP A 118 -1.05 -7.56 -6.68
C ASP A 118 0.43 -7.54 -7.09
N SER A 119 0.90 -8.63 -7.69
CA SER A 119 2.29 -8.75 -8.12
C SER A 119 2.63 -7.91 -9.36
N GLN A 120 1.63 -7.43 -10.11
CA GLN A 120 1.84 -6.75 -11.40
C GLN A 120 2.56 -5.43 -11.20
N LEU A 121 2.09 -4.61 -10.25
CA LEU A 121 2.75 -3.35 -9.89
C LEU A 121 4.22 -3.58 -9.49
N PHE A 122 4.47 -4.55 -8.61
CA PHE A 122 5.82 -4.85 -8.13
C PHE A 122 6.76 -5.30 -9.26
N LYS A 123 6.30 -6.14 -10.19
CA LYS A 123 7.08 -6.59 -11.35
C LYS A 123 7.38 -5.46 -12.31
N ARG A 124 6.36 -4.68 -12.68
CA ARG A 124 6.48 -3.52 -13.57
C ARG A 124 7.53 -2.54 -13.05
N LEU A 125 7.51 -2.25 -11.75
CA LEU A 125 8.47 -1.32 -11.13
C LEU A 125 9.91 -1.88 -11.08
N GLN A 126 10.09 -3.20 -10.97
CA GLN A 126 11.41 -3.82 -11.06
C GLN A 126 11.98 -3.80 -12.48
N GLU A 127 11.16 -4.09 -13.49
CA GLU A 127 11.55 -4.11 -14.92
C GLU A 127 11.90 -2.72 -15.46
N THR A 128 11.60 -1.69 -14.68
CA THR A 128 11.87 -0.29 -15.02
C THR A 128 13.33 0.11 -14.73
N ASN A 129 14.10 -0.72 -14.01
CA ASN A 129 15.55 -0.57 -13.80
C ASN A 129 16.40 -1.30 -14.85
#